data_AF-A0A3M1AXA6-F1
#
_entry.id   AF-A0A3M1AXA6-F1
#
_cell.length_a   1.000
_cell.length_b   1.000
_cell.length_c   1.000
_cell.angle_alpha   90.00
_cell.angle_beta   90.00
_cell.angle_gamma   90.00
#
_symmetry.space_group_name_H-M   'P 1'
#
loop_
_entity.id
_entity.type
_entity.pdbx_description
1 polymer ?
#
loop_
_entity_poly.entity_id
_entity_poly.type
_entity_poly.pdbx_seq_one_letter_code
_entity_poly.pdbx_strand_id
1 'polypeptide(L)'
;MTPPAFLAIGHLCHDRVPEGIRPGGAALYAALTARSLLPEGEVAVVTSVGPDFAFRDHLEGEGVRLFVHPAQATTTFENRYDPVSGYRAQWLHERAAPLSKEIVSAFPEALESRIVHLAPIAREVDLEVIEAFPQGLIGLSPQG
;
A
#
# COMPACT_ATOMS: atom_id res chain seq x y z
N MET A 1 15.60 1.64 -15.07
CA MET A 1 14.21 2.11 -15.21
C MET A 1 14.13 3.51 -14.62
N THR A 2 13.10 4.29 -14.95
CA THR A 2 12.99 5.69 -14.51
C THR A 2 12.30 5.75 -13.13
N PRO A 3 12.77 6.59 -12.20
CA PRO A 3 12.10 6.79 -10.91
C PRO A 3 10.62 7.12 -11.07
N PRO A 4 9.73 6.61 -10.21
CA PRO A 4 8.33 6.99 -10.26
C PRO A 4 8.16 8.46 -9.86
N ALA A 5 7.35 9.25 -10.57
CA ALA A 5 6.93 10.57 -10.10
C ALA A 5 6.11 10.52 -8.80
N PHE A 6 5.36 9.45 -8.57
CA PHE A 6 4.55 9.24 -7.36
C PHE A 6 4.79 7.85 -6.75
N LEU A 7 5.10 7.80 -5.46
CA LEU A 7 5.32 6.58 -4.71
C LEU A 7 4.35 6.50 -3.52
N ALA A 8 3.49 5.47 -3.48
CA ALA A 8 2.76 5.13 -2.26
C ALA A 8 3.54 4.09 -1.44
N ILE A 9 3.49 4.19 -0.11
CA ILE A 9 4.11 3.25 0.81
C ILE A 9 3.09 2.81 1.86
N GLY A 10 2.82 1.51 1.92
CA GLY A 10 1.85 0.91 2.84
C GLY A 10 1.43 -0.49 2.39
N HIS A 11 0.69 -1.20 3.23
CA HIS A 11 0.15 -2.50 2.82
C HIS A 11 -0.93 -2.35 1.76
N LEU A 12 -0.80 -3.16 0.71
CA LEU A 12 -1.95 -3.61 -0.06
C LEU A 12 -2.60 -4.74 0.75
N CYS A 13 -3.91 -4.73 0.88
CA CYS A 13 -4.61 -5.67 1.74
C CYS A 13 -5.79 -6.35 1.04
N HIS A 14 -6.27 -7.41 1.70
CA HIS A 14 -7.53 -8.06 1.40
C HIS A 14 -8.60 -7.51 2.34
N ASP A 15 -9.67 -6.97 1.77
CA ASP A 15 -10.89 -6.70 2.52
C ASP A 15 -11.84 -7.88 2.32
N ARG A 16 -11.95 -8.72 3.35
CA ARG A 16 -12.89 -9.83 3.38
C ARG A 16 -14.31 -9.32 3.53
N VAL A 17 -15.15 -9.72 2.59
CA VAL A 17 -16.59 -9.43 2.53
C VAL A 17 -17.35 -10.75 2.32
N PRO A 18 -18.69 -10.78 2.51
CA PRO A 18 -19.46 -12.00 2.29
C PRO A 18 -19.30 -12.59 0.88
N GLU A 19 -19.12 -11.75 -0.14
CA GLU A 19 -18.96 -12.19 -1.54
C GLU A 19 -17.52 -12.65 -1.89
N GLY A 20 -16.57 -12.56 -0.96
CA GLY A 20 -15.17 -12.96 -1.18
C GLY A 20 -14.17 -11.93 -0.68
N ILE A 21 -13.14 -11.68 -1.47
CA ILE A 21 -12.08 -10.73 -1.15
C ILE A 21 -12.14 -9.56 -2.11
N ARG A 22 -11.98 -8.34 -1.59
CA ARG A 22 -11.81 -7.11 -2.36
C ARG A 22 -10.42 -6.52 -2.16
N PRO A 23 -9.88 -5.78 -3.15
CA PRO A 23 -8.63 -5.07 -2.98
C PRO A 23 -8.82 -3.96 -1.95
N GLY A 24 -7.86 -3.83 -1.04
CA GLY A 24 -7.86 -2.80 -0.02
C GLY A 24 -6.49 -2.18 0.20
N GLY A 25 -6.46 -1.25 1.14
CA GLY A 25 -5.27 -0.53 1.57
C GLY A 25 -5.20 0.88 0.99
N ALA A 26 -4.88 1.85 1.84
CA ALA A 26 -4.81 3.25 1.43
C ALA A 26 -3.75 3.48 0.34
N ALA A 27 -2.64 2.73 0.37
CA ALA A 27 -1.62 2.75 -0.68
C ALA A 27 -2.15 2.30 -2.06
N LEU A 28 -3.06 1.33 -2.10
CA LEU A 28 -3.70 0.86 -3.34
C LEU A 28 -4.49 1.98 -4.01
N TYR A 29 -5.38 2.61 -3.23
CA TYR A 29 -6.26 3.65 -3.74
C TYR A 29 -5.50 4.94 -4.07
N ALA A 30 -4.47 5.28 -3.29
CA ALA A 30 -3.57 6.39 -3.61
C ALA A 30 -2.88 6.18 -4.96
N ALA A 31 -2.34 4.97 -5.20
CA ALA A 31 -1.69 4.64 -6.46
C ALA A 31 -2.65 4.68 -7.65
N LEU A 32 -3.83 4.07 -7.57
CA LEU A 32 -4.83 4.11 -8.66
C LEU A 32 -5.35 5.53 -8.94
N THR A 33 -5.49 6.35 -7.89
CA THR A 33 -5.81 7.77 -8.05
C THR A 33 -4.70 8.52 -8.78
N ALA A 34 -3.44 8.33 -8.36
CA ALA A 34 -2.29 8.93 -9.04
C ALA A 34 -2.14 8.43 -10.49
N ARG A 35 -2.45 7.15 -10.75
CA ARG A 35 -2.45 6.58 -12.11
C ARG A 35 -3.42 7.28 -13.05
N SER A 36 -4.57 7.72 -12.54
CA SER A 36 -5.57 8.44 -13.32
C SER A 36 -5.12 9.85 -13.71
N LEU A 37 -4.08 10.38 -13.05
CA LEU A 37 -3.55 11.72 -13.26
C LEU A 37 -2.19 11.74 -13.96
N LEU A 38 -1.45 10.63 -13.95
CA LEU A 38 -0.08 10.53 -14.41
C LEU A 38 0.08 9.50 -15.55
N PRO A 39 1.08 9.66 -16.44
CA PRO A 39 1.41 8.66 -17.47
C PRO A 39 1.79 7.29 -16.89
N GLU A 40 1.61 6.22 -17.66
CA GLU A 40 1.98 4.86 -17.26
C GLU A 40 3.44 4.74 -16.80
N GLY A 41 3.71 3.93 -15.77
CA GLY A 41 5.06 3.72 -15.23
C GLY A 41 5.55 4.81 -14.26
N GLU A 42 4.86 5.95 -14.17
CA GLU A 42 5.19 7.05 -13.25
C GLU A 42 4.72 6.83 -11.81
N VAL A 43 3.97 5.77 -11.56
CA VAL A 43 3.40 5.46 -10.24
C VAL A 43 3.91 4.12 -9.78
N ALA A 44 4.37 4.08 -8.53
CA ALA A 44 4.76 2.85 -7.89
C ALA A 44 4.19 2.73 -6.47
N VAL A 45 4.17 1.50 -5.97
CA VAL A 45 3.86 1.18 -4.57
C VAL A 45 5.03 0.39 -3.98
N VAL A 46 5.54 0.82 -2.83
CA VAL A 46 6.31 -0.05 -1.94
C VAL A 46 5.35 -0.68 -0.94
N THR A 47 5.28 -2.01 -0.95
CA THR A 47 4.33 -2.75 -0.12
C THR A 47 4.91 -4.04 0.42
N SER A 48 4.21 -4.63 1.38
CA SER A 48 4.48 -5.95 1.93
C SER A 48 3.23 -6.80 1.81
N VAL A 49 3.33 -7.91 1.07
CA VAL A 49 2.21 -8.83 0.81
C VAL A 49 2.69 -10.28 0.77
N GLY A 50 1.77 -11.20 1.04
CA GLY A 50 2.05 -12.63 0.90
C GLY A 50 1.94 -13.13 -0.54
N PRO A 51 2.30 -14.40 -0.79
CA PRO A 51 2.11 -15.05 -2.08
C PRO A 51 0.62 -15.21 -2.46
N ASP A 52 -0.27 -15.01 -1.50
CA ASP A 52 -1.73 -15.05 -1.61
C ASP A 52 -2.35 -13.75 -2.16
N PHE A 53 -1.57 -12.69 -2.41
CA PHE A 53 -2.12 -11.42 -2.86
C PHE A 53 -2.78 -11.49 -4.25
N ALA A 54 -4.11 -11.54 -4.26
CA ALA A 54 -4.92 -11.75 -5.46
C ALA A 54 -4.97 -10.61 -6.50
N PHE A 55 -4.47 -9.40 -6.20
CA PHE A 55 -4.69 -8.21 -7.04
C PHE A 55 -3.43 -7.67 -7.72
N ARG A 56 -2.34 -8.45 -7.74
CA ARG A 56 -1.08 -8.07 -8.40
C ARG A 56 -1.31 -7.74 -9.88
N ASP A 57 -1.85 -8.69 -10.63
CA ASP A 57 -2.00 -8.57 -12.09
C ASP A 57 -2.93 -7.40 -12.47
N HIS A 58 -3.94 -7.13 -11.64
CA HIS A 58 -4.81 -5.97 -11.84
C HIS A 58 -4.03 -4.66 -11.72
N LEU A 59 -3.24 -4.48 -10.65
CA LEU A 59 -2.47 -3.25 -10.45
C LEU A 59 -1.39 -3.06 -11.54
N GLU A 60 -0.68 -4.13 -11.88
CA GLU A 60 0.32 -4.08 -12.95
C GLU A 60 -0.34 -3.80 -14.31
N GLY A 61 -1.53 -4.34 -14.57
CA GLY A 61 -2.34 -4.03 -15.76
C GLY A 61 -2.87 -2.58 -15.82
N GLU A 62 -3.08 -1.92 -14.69
CA GLU A 62 -3.39 -0.49 -14.58
C GLU A 62 -2.12 0.40 -14.69
N GLY A 63 -0.95 -0.20 -14.91
CA GLY A 63 0.32 0.50 -15.05
C GLY A 63 0.95 0.95 -13.74
N VAL A 64 0.56 0.35 -12.61
CA VAL A 64 1.16 0.57 -11.28
C VAL A 64 2.33 -0.38 -11.11
N ARG A 65 3.53 0.14 -10.82
CA ARG A 65 4.69 -0.68 -10.48
C ARG A 65 4.66 -1.10 -9.02
N LEU A 66 5.05 -2.34 -8.72
CA LEU A 66 5.05 -2.87 -7.36
C LEU A 66 6.47 -3.25 -6.91
N PHE A 67 6.95 -2.58 -5.86
CA PHE A 67 8.12 -2.96 -5.10
C PHE A 67 7.66 -3.75 -3.87
N VAL A 68 7.87 -5.06 -3.88
CA VAL A 68 7.26 -5.96 -2.89
C VAL A 68 8.31 -6.52 -1.95
N HIS A 69 8.14 -6.23 -0.66
CA HIS A 69 8.75 -6.99 0.41
C HIS A 69 7.89 -8.25 0.69
N PRO A 70 8.45 -9.47 0.59
CA PRO A 70 7.64 -10.67 0.77
C PRO A 70 7.24 -10.87 2.24
N ALA A 71 5.97 -11.22 2.47
CA ALA A 71 5.45 -11.65 3.77
C ALA A 71 4.90 -13.08 3.71
N GLN A 72 4.59 -13.68 4.88
CA GLN A 72 3.98 -15.01 4.93
C GLN A 72 2.52 -14.99 4.44
N ALA A 73 1.78 -13.91 4.73
CA ALA A 73 0.39 -13.71 4.36
C ALA A 73 0.13 -12.24 4.07
N THR A 74 -0.88 -11.96 3.26
CA THR A 74 -1.34 -10.59 2.98
C THR A 74 -2.13 -10.05 4.17
N THR A 75 -1.93 -8.77 4.51
CA THR A 75 -2.79 -8.11 5.50
C THR A 75 -4.25 -8.27 5.12
N THR A 76 -5.08 -8.72 6.05
CA THR A 76 -6.49 -9.03 5.78
C THR A 76 -7.39 -8.43 6.84
N PHE A 77 -8.27 -7.54 6.41
CA PHE A 77 -9.34 -6.99 7.24
C PHE A 77 -10.67 -7.67 6.97
N GLU A 78 -11.54 -7.69 7.97
CA GLU A 78 -12.96 -7.98 7.79
C GLU A 78 -13.76 -6.90 8.51
N ASN A 79 -14.65 -6.23 7.79
CA ASN A 79 -15.59 -5.28 8.37
C ASN A 79 -16.99 -5.86 8.31
N ARG A 80 -17.65 -5.96 9.47
CA ARG A 80 -19.08 -6.31 9.57
C ARG A 80 -19.85 -5.10 10.05
N TYR A 81 -20.89 -4.77 9.30
CA TYR A 81 -21.76 -3.64 9.58
C TYR A 81 -23.12 -4.17 10.01
N ASP A 82 -23.60 -3.66 11.14
CA ASP A 82 -25.00 -3.85 11.52
C ASP A 82 -25.88 -2.95 10.64
N PRO A 83 -26.83 -3.52 9.87
CA PRO A 83 -27.58 -2.75 8.88
C PRO A 83 -28.59 -1.77 9.50
N VAL A 84 -28.90 -1.90 10.78
CA VAL A 84 -29.90 -1.07 11.47
C VAL A 84 -29.23 0.10 12.18
N SER A 85 -28.20 -0.18 12.97
CA SER A 85 -27.47 0.79 13.78
C SER A 85 -26.30 1.45 13.05
N GLY A 86 -25.82 0.85 11.95
CA GLY A 86 -24.60 1.27 11.26
C GLY A 86 -23.32 0.96 12.05
N TYR A 87 -23.41 0.25 13.18
CA TYR A 87 -22.25 -0.12 13.97
C TYR A 87 -21.31 -1.01 13.16
N ARG A 88 -20.01 -0.68 13.21
CA ARG A 88 -18.95 -1.45 12.56
C ARG A 88 -18.13 -2.22 13.59
N ALA A 89 -18.04 -3.52 13.40
CA ALA A 89 -17.01 -4.36 14.01
C ALA A 89 -15.95 -4.69 12.95
N GLN A 90 -14.68 -4.46 13.29
CA GLN A 90 -13.55 -4.69 12.39
C GLN A 90 -12.59 -5.70 13.01
N TRP A 91 -12.13 -6.65 12.19
CA TRP A 91 -11.09 -7.61 12.54
C TRP A 91 -9.90 -7.45 11.61
N LEU A 92 -8.69 -7.57 12.17
CA LEU A 92 -7.44 -7.77 11.44
C LEU A 92 -7.07 -9.24 11.61
N HIS A 93 -7.31 -10.05 10.57
CA HIS A 93 -7.07 -11.50 10.61
C HIS A 93 -5.60 -11.83 10.43
N GLU A 94 -4.95 -11.14 9.50
CA GLU A 94 -3.55 -11.33 9.15
C GLU A 94 -2.88 -9.97 9.00
N ARG A 95 -1.58 -9.91 9.30
CA ARG A 95 -0.76 -8.70 9.12
C ARG A 95 0.54 -9.07 8.40
N ALA A 96 0.76 -8.48 7.23
CA ALA A 96 2.01 -8.64 6.49
C ALA A 96 3.20 -8.01 7.24
N ALA A 97 4.43 -8.28 6.78
CA ALA A 97 5.65 -7.80 7.42
C ALA A 97 5.74 -6.26 7.39
N PRO A 98 6.26 -5.60 8.44
CA PRO A 98 6.40 -4.15 8.47
C PRO A 98 7.32 -3.64 7.35
N LEU A 99 7.18 -2.35 7.04
CA LEU A 99 7.96 -1.60 6.06
C LEU A 99 8.88 -0.63 6.82
N SER A 100 10.03 -1.14 7.24
CA SER A 100 11.08 -0.33 7.86
C SER A 100 11.85 0.50 6.84
N LYS A 101 12.64 1.46 7.32
CA LYS A 101 13.55 2.25 6.46
C LYS A 101 14.49 1.37 5.65
N GLU A 102 15.04 0.31 6.25
CA GLU A 102 15.94 -0.63 5.58
C GLU A 102 15.23 -1.37 4.46
N ILE A 103 14.00 -1.83 4.71
CA ILE A 103 13.17 -2.52 3.72
C ILE A 103 12.85 -1.60 2.55
N VAL A 104 12.40 -0.37 2.82
CA VAL A 104 12.12 0.61 1.76
C VAL A 104 13.40 0.95 0.98
N SER A 105 14.53 1.10 1.68
CA SER A 105 15.83 1.43 1.07
C SER A 105 16.41 0.30 0.21
N ALA A 106 15.90 -0.93 0.33
CA ALA A 106 16.24 -2.04 -0.55
C ALA A 106 15.71 -1.86 -1.99
N PHE A 107 14.89 -0.83 -2.23
CA PHE A 107 14.37 -0.43 -3.55
C PHE A 107 14.93 0.94 -3.97
N PRO A 108 16.19 1.02 -4.46
CA PRO A 108 16.84 2.31 -4.76
C PRO A 108 16.05 3.20 -5.72
N GLU A 109 15.37 2.61 -6.71
CA GLU A 109 14.55 3.34 -7.67
C GLU A 109 13.34 4.03 -7.03
N ALA A 110 12.79 3.46 -5.96
CA ALA A 110 11.69 4.09 -5.23
C ALA A 110 12.17 5.36 -4.50
N LEU A 111 13.41 5.36 -3.98
CA LEU A 111 14.00 6.47 -3.21
C LEU A 111 14.15 7.77 -4.02
N GLU A 112 14.20 7.66 -5.34
CA GLU A 112 14.31 8.80 -6.24
C GLU A 112 12.96 9.49 -6.54
N SER A 113 11.85 8.98 -5.97
CA SER A 113 10.53 9.60 -6.12
C SER A 113 10.46 11.00 -5.51
N ARG A 114 9.82 11.93 -6.21
CA ARG A 114 9.64 13.31 -5.74
C ARG A 114 8.36 13.52 -4.92
N ILE A 115 7.38 12.64 -5.06
CA ILE A 115 6.14 12.66 -4.28
C ILE A 115 6.02 11.30 -3.60
N VAL A 116 6.00 11.31 -2.28
CA VAL A 116 5.97 10.10 -1.45
C VAL A 116 4.75 10.17 -0.55
N HIS A 117 3.86 9.20 -0.66
CA HIS A 117 2.66 9.09 0.15
C HIS A 117 2.76 7.90 1.08
N LEU A 118 3.03 8.17 2.37
CA LEU A 118 2.95 7.19 3.43
C LEU A 118 1.48 6.97 3.79
N ALA A 119 0.97 5.77 3.54
CA ALA A 119 -0.44 5.42 3.66
C ALA A 119 -0.64 4.14 4.49
N PRO A 120 -0.18 4.10 5.76
CA PRO A 120 -0.31 2.92 6.60
C PRO A 120 -1.76 2.67 6.99
N ILE A 121 -2.14 1.39 7.10
CA ILE A 121 -3.48 0.94 7.51
C ILE A 121 -3.48 0.04 8.75
N ALA A 122 -2.32 -0.48 9.15
CA ALA A 122 -2.14 -1.46 10.22
C ALA A 122 -0.87 -1.19 11.04
N ARG A 123 -0.43 0.08 11.11
CA ARG A 123 0.84 0.51 11.76
C ARG A 123 2.08 -0.18 11.19
N GLU A 124 2.07 -0.45 9.90
CA GLU A 124 3.11 -1.19 9.19
C GLU A 124 4.28 -0.34 8.71
N VAL A 125 4.10 0.97 8.54
CA VAL A 125 5.17 1.85 8.05
C VAL A 125 5.85 2.51 9.24
N ASP A 126 7.15 2.26 9.38
CA ASP A 126 7.95 2.91 10.41
C ASP A 126 8.15 4.39 10.07
N LEU A 127 8.07 5.27 11.07
CA LEU A 127 8.20 6.72 10.85
C LEU A 127 9.57 7.10 10.26
N GLU A 128 10.62 6.33 10.56
CA GLU A 128 11.99 6.53 10.08
C GLU A 128 12.11 6.41 8.55
N VAL A 129 11.11 5.84 7.87
CA VAL A 129 11.03 5.80 6.40
C VAL A 129 11.09 7.21 5.80
N ILE A 130 10.61 8.25 6.50
CA ILE A 130 10.69 9.64 6.01
C ILE A 130 12.13 10.07 5.71
N GLU A 131 13.10 9.54 6.46
CA GLU A 131 14.51 9.89 6.33
C GLU A 131 15.13 9.35 5.03
N ALA A 132 14.48 8.37 4.39
CA ALA A 132 14.91 7.83 3.10
C ALA A 132 14.60 8.78 1.92
N PHE A 133 13.77 9.81 2.15
CA PHE A 133 13.30 10.73 1.11
C PHE A 133 13.61 12.21 1.43
N PRO A 134 14.88 12.59 1.61
CA PRO A 134 15.25 13.93 2.10
C PRO A 134 14.90 15.08 1.14
N GLN A 135 14.56 14.79 -0.12
CA GLN A 135 14.24 15.77 -1.15
C GLN A 135 12.80 15.64 -1.69
N GLY A 136 12.02 14.68 -1.16
CA GLY A 136 10.66 14.42 -1.62
C GLY A 136 9.61 15.26 -0.89
N LEU A 137 8.52 15.60 -1.56
CA LEU A 137 7.29 16.01 -0.90
C LEU A 137 6.67 14.77 -0.25
N ILE A 138 6.64 14.73 1.08
CA ILE A 138 6.09 13.61 1.84
C ILE A 138 4.69 13.96 2.34
N GLY A 139 3.69 13.20 1.91
CA GLY A 139 2.35 13.17 2.47
C GLY A 139 2.19 11.96 3.40
N LEU A 140 1.52 12.15 4.53
CA LEU A 140 1.18 11.08 5.47
C LEU A 140 -0.33 11.02 5.66
N SER A 141 -0.91 9.85 5.43
CA SER A 141 -2.33 9.55 5.73
C SER A 141 -2.39 8.39 6.71
N PRO A 142 -2.15 8.65 8.00
CA PRO A 142 -2.08 7.59 8.98
C PRO A 142 -3.50 7.06 9.23
N GLN A 143 -3.70 5.77 9.01
CA GLN A 143 -4.91 5.04 9.41
C GLN A 143 -4.54 3.95 10.42
N GLY A 144 -5.38 3.79 11.44
CA GLY A 144 -5.20 2.83 12.52
C GLY A 144 -6.23 3.02 13.62
#